data_AF-A0AAV1U9I7-F1
#
_entry.id   AF-A0AAV1U9I7-F1
#
_cell.length_a   1.000
_cell.length_b   1.000
_cell.length_c   1.000
_cell.angle_alpha   90.00
_cell.angle_beta   90.00
_cell.angle_gamma   90.00
#
_symmetry.space_group_name_H-M   'P 1'
#
loop_
_entity.id
_entity.type
_entity.pdbx_description
1 polymer ?
#
loop_
_entity_poly.entity_id
_entity_poly.type
_entity_poly.pdbx_seq_one_letter_code
_entity_poly.pdbx_strand_id
1 'polypeptide(L)'
;MQRLLQTFTTKISPAQSMKLFTAPKASHQNWTDHFLYLTAVSDACGGADSLVLDNVVHYADPHMRTTMLSRLDIHRTDYLRQAEELAQFARLTEVDAHPKNFGLDVVNAVELEKELNDKPKPRS
;
A
#
# COMPACT_ATOMS: atom_id res chain seq x y z
N MET A 1 12.38 36.62 15.34
CA MET A 1 11.11 35.95 15.72
C MET A 1 11.16 34.41 15.55
N GLN A 2 12.30 33.73 15.73
CA GLN A 2 12.40 32.26 15.56
C GLN A 2 12.29 31.48 16.88
N ARG A 3 12.58 32.13 18.02
CA ARG A 3 12.67 31.48 19.33
C ARG A 3 11.31 31.07 19.91
N LEU A 4 10.25 31.84 19.60
CA LEU A 4 8.89 31.59 20.07
C LEU A 4 8.25 30.37 19.38
N LEU A 5 8.58 30.11 18.11
CA LEU A 5 8.08 28.95 17.38
C LEU A 5 8.70 27.64 17.90
N GLN A 6 9.97 27.65 18.33
CA GLN A 6 10.61 26.47 18.92
C GLN A 6 9.95 26.04 20.25
N THR A 7 9.45 26.98 21.06
CA THR A 7 8.78 26.67 22.33
C THR A 7 7.38 26.08 22.18
N PHE A 8 6.71 26.34 21.05
CA PHE A 8 5.39 25.77 20.73
C PHE A 8 5.45 24.60 19.74
N THR A 9 6.63 24.25 19.26
CA THR A 9 6.81 23.04 18.44
C THR A 9 6.63 21.83 19.35
N THR A 10 5.45 21.21 19.30
CA THR A 10 5.22 19.89 19.89
C THR A 10 6.08 18.88 19.13
N LYS A 11 7.30 18.66 19.64
CA LYS A 11 8.18 17.62 19.12
C LYS A 11 7.62 16.29 19.59
N ILE A 12 7.12 15.50 18.66
CA ILE A 12 6.83 14.09 18.91
C ILE A 12 8.13 13.49 19.47
N SER A 13 8.06 12.90 20.67
CA SER A 13 9.25 12.28 21.27
C SER A 13 9.72 11.11 20.40
N PRO A 14 11.01 10.74 20.44
CA PRO A 14 11.51 9.57 19.69
C PRO A 14 10.71 8.29 19.98
N ALA A 15 10.25 8.10 21.21
CA ALA A 15 9.41 6.95 21.59
C ALA A 15 8.02 6.98 20.94
N GLN A 16 7.37 8.16 20.88
CA GLN A 16 6.08 8.33 20.20
C GLN A 16 6.23 8.20 18.68
N SER A 17 7.32 8.74 18.12
CA SER A 17 7.69 8.61 16.72
C SER A 17 7.81 7.15 16.32
N MET A 18 8.58 6.37 17.09
CA MET A 18 8.77 4.95 16.82
C MET A 18 7.45 4.17 16.85
N LYS A 19 6.55 4.50 17.79
CA LYS A 19 5.22 3.89 17.84
C LYS A 19 4.39 4.19 16.59
N LEU A 20 4.55 5.37 15.98
CA LEU A 20 3.87 5.75 14.74
C LEU A 20 4.51 5.06 13.52
N PHE A 21 5.84 5.02 13.46
CA PHE A 21 6.59 4.36 12.38
C PHE A 21 6.27 2.87 12.26
N THR A 22 6.24 2.18 13.40
CA THR A 22 6.02 0.72 13.47
C THR A 22 4.56 0.28 13.33
N ALA A 23 3.64 1.22 13.09
CA ALA A 23 2.24 0.90 12.87
C ALA A 23 2.10 0.20 11.50
N PRO A 24 1.55 -1.04 11.44
CA PRO A 24 1.37 -1.73 10.18
C PRO A 24 0.37 -0.99 9.28
N LYS A 25 0.53 -1.11 7.96
CA LYS A 25 -0.46 -0.63 6.99
C LYS A 25 -1.82 -1.28 7.28
N ALA A 26 -2.87 -0.47 7.40
CA ALA A 26 -4.22 -1.00 7.52
C ALA A 26 -4.64 -1.71 6.22
N SER A 27 -5.37 -2.83 6.32
CA SER A 27 -5.77 -3.64 5.15
C SER A 27 -6.58 -2.89 4.09
N HIS A 28 -7.34 -1.86 4.49
CA HIS A 28 -8.14 -1.02 3.60
C HIS A 28 -7.38 0.18 3.02
N GLN A 29 -6.16 0.46 3.51
CA GLN A 29 -5.32 1.54 3.01
C GLN A 29 -4.45 1.06 1.85
N ASN A 30 -4.30 1.91 0.84
CA ASN A 30 -3.35 1.66 -0.24
C ASN A 30 -1.91 2.01 0.23
N TRP A 31 -0.92 1.44 -0.45
CA TRP A 31 0.49 1.67 -0.13
C TRP A 31 0.96 3.11 -0.30
N THR A 32 0.36 3.88 -1.22
CA THR A 32 0.70 5.29 -1.43
C THR A 32 0.29 6.14 -0.23
N ASP A 33 -0.90 5.94 0.32
CA ASP A 33 -1.38 6.65 1.51
C ASP A 33 -0.54 6.29 2.74
N HIS A 34 -0.15 5.01 2.87
CA HIS A 34 0.73 4.58 3.95
C HIS A 34 2.13 5.23 3.86
N PHE A 35 2.70 5.33 2.66
CA PHE A 35 3.95 6.06 2.42
C PHE A 35 3.83 7.55 2.80
N LEU A 36 2.73 8.22 2.42
CA LEU A 36 2.48 9.61 2.80
C LEU A 36 2.35 9.78 4.32
N TYR A 37 1.69 8.85 4.99
CA TYR A 37 1.63 8.82 6.46
C TYR A 37 3.03 8.74 7.08
N LEU A 38 3.86 7.79 6.65
CA LEU A 38 5.23 7.63 7.18
C LEU A 38 6.10 8.86 6.89
N THR A 39 5.93 9.50 5.73
CA THR A 39 6.63 10.74 5.38
C THR A 39 6.22 11.89 6.33
N ALA A 40 4.93 12.04 6.61
CA ALA A 40 4.46 13.03 7.57
C ALA A 40 4.98 12.78 8.99
N VAL A 41 5.10 11.51 9.39
CA VAL A 41 5.74 11.14 10.67
C VAL A 41 7.23 11.48 10.66
N SER A 42 7.94 11.22 9.57
CA SER A 42 9.35 11.60 9.37
C SER A 42 9.56 13.10 9.55
N ASP A 43 8.76 13.93 8.87
CA ASP A 43 8.83 15.38 8.95
C ASP A 43 8.57 15.89 10.36
N ALA A 44 7.54 15.34 11.04
CA ALA A 44 7.22 15.70 12.42
C ALA A 44 8.32 15.32 13.42
N CYS A 45 9.22 14.40 13.04
CA CYS A 45 10.35 13.93 13.85
C CYS A 45 11.69 14.56 13.45
N GLY A 46 11.69 15.48 12.48
CA GLY A 46 12.89 16.20 12.05
C GLY A 46 13.65 15.55 10.89
N GLY A 47 13.00 14.75 10.05
CA GLY A 47 13.58 14.17 8.83
C GLY A 47 14.28 12.83 9.07
N ALA A 48 13.50 11.80 9.38
CA ALA A 48 13.95 10.43 9.58
C ALA A 48 13.68 9.54 8.34
N ASP A 49 14.17 9.97 7.18
CA ASP A 49 13.83 9.38 5.86
C ASP A 49 14.24 7.90 5.72
N SER A 50 15.36 7.50 6.35
CA SER A 50 15.77 6.11 6.38
C SER A 50 14.77 5.22 7.12
N LEU A 51 14.10 5.75 8.16
CA LEU A 51 13.05 5.03 8.86
C LEU A 51 11.80 4.88 7.98
N VAL A 52 11.50 5.82 7.10
CA VAL A 52 10.38 5.66 6.14
C VAL A 52 10.63 4.43 5.26
N LEU A 53 11.83 4.32 4.69
CA LEU A 53 12.21 3.17 3.85
C LEU A 53 12.16 1.85 4.63
N ASP A 54 12.78 1.80 5.81
CA ASP A 54 12.79 0.61 6.65
C ASP A 54 11.37 0.16 7.00
N ASN A 55 10.48 1.09 7.38
CA ASN A 55 9.13 0.73 7.82
C ASN A 55 8.24 0.29 6.65
N VAL A 56 8.36 0.90 5.47
CA VAL A 56 7.65 0.43 4.25
C VAL A 56 7.97 -1.03 3.96
N VAL A 57 9.23 -1.44 4.12
CA VAL A 57 9.68 -2.81 3.83
C VAL A 57 9.36 -3.77 4.97
N HIS A 58 9.75 -3.44 6.20
CA HIS A 58 9.73 -4.40 7.31
C HIS A 58 8.34 -4.70 7.87
N TYR A 59 7.40 -3.76 7.74
CA TYR A 59 6.02 -3.91 8.22
C TYR A 59 5.03 -4.31 7.12
N ALA A 60 5.53 -4.59 5.91
CA ALA A 60 4.75 -5.26 4.88
C ALA A 60 4.41 -6.70 5.28
N ASP A 61 3.33 -7.23 4.71
CA ASP A 61 3.03 -8.66 4.86
C ASP A 61 4.21 -9.51 4.33
N PRO A 62 4.38 -10.76 4.80
CA PRO A 62 5.57 -11.54 4.51
C PRO A 62 5.88 -11.72 3.01
N HIS A 63 4.84 -11.83 2.17
CA HIS A 63 4.99 -12.00 0.73
C HIS A 63 5.43 -10.69 0.07
N MET A 64 4.75 -9.58 0.39
CA MET A 64 5.10 -8.27 -0.13
C MET A 64 6.50 -7.83 0.33
N ARG A 65 6.83 -8.04 1.61
CA ARG A 65 8.17 -7.75 2.17
C ARG A 65 9.27 -8.46 1.39
N THR A 66 9.09 -9.75 1.11
CA THR A 66 10.08 -10.53 0.35
C THR A 66 10.30 -9.93 -1.04
N THR A 67 9.21 -9.50 -1.69
CA THR A 67 9.27 -8.92 -3.02
C THR A 67 9.89 -7.52 -3.01
N MET A 68 9.58 -6.69 -2.00
CA MET A 68 10.22 -5.39 -1.80
C MET A 68 11.72 -5.52 -1.51
N LEU A 69 12.12 -6.46 -0.65
CA LEU A 69 13.54 -6.70 -0.34
C LEU A 69 14.35 -7.10 -1.58
N SER A 70 13.74 -7.81 -2.54
CA SER A 70 14.41 -8.15 -3.81
C SER A 70 14.69 -6.95 -4.71
N ARG A 71 14.00 -5.82 -4.48
CA ARG A 71 14.11 -4.57 -5.22
C ARG A 71 14.85 -3.47 -4.44
N LEU A 72 15.11 -3.70 -3.16
CA LEU A 72 15.78 -2.76 -2.29
C LEU A 72 17.26 -2.66 -2.67
N ASP A 73 17.70 -1.45 -3.00
CA ASP A 73 19.10 -1.09 -3.16
C ASP A 73 19.61 -0.43 -1.88
N ILE A 74 20.44 -1.17 -1.15
CA ILE A 74 21.04 -0.75 0.13
C ILE A 74 22.12 0.33 -0.03
N HIS A 75 22.58 0.59 -1.26
CA HIS A 75 23.62 1.59 -1.53
C HIS A 75 23.03 2.98 -1.85
N ARG A 76 21.72 3.05 -2.11
CA ARG A 76 21.01 4.30 -2.35
C ARG A 76 20.81 5.10 -1.06
N THR A 77 21.03 6.40 -1.15
CA THR A 77 20.83 7.35 -0.04
C THR A 77 19.59 8.21 -0.22
N ASP A 78 18.91 8.13 -1.36
CA ASP A 78 17.64 8.81 -1.64
C ASP A 78 16.45 8.03 -1.06
N TYR A 79 16.46 7.83 0.26
CA TYR A 79 15.56 6.91 0.98
C TYR A 79 14.07 7.15 0.70
N LEU A 80 13.61 8.41 0.67
CA LEU A 80 12.21 8.73 0.37
C LEU A 80 11.82 8.35 -1.05
N ARG A 81 12.70 8.60 -2.03
CA ARG A 81 12.44 8.26 -3.43
C ARG A 81 12.36 6.75 -3.60
N GLN A 82 13.29 6.01 -2.99
CA GLN A 82 13.25 4.56 -3.01
C GLN A 82 12.02 3.98 -2.30
N ALA A 83 11.61 4.57 -1.16
CA ALA A 83 10.40 4.17 -0.45
C ALA A 83 9.13 4.42 -1.28
N GLU A 84 9.06 5.55 -2.00
CA GLU A 84 7.99 5.85 -2.95
C GLU A 84 7.89 4.81 -4.07
N GLU A 85 9.02 4.46 -4.69
CA GLU A 85 9.09 3.46 -5.76
C GLU A 85 8.59 2.08 -5.27
N LEU A 86 9.00 1.65 -4.06
CA LEU A 86 8.56 0.39 -3.47
C LEU A 86 7.06 0.41 -3.12
N ALA A 87 6.54 1.53 -2.61
CA ALA A 87 5.12 1.69 -2.32
C ALA A 87 4.26 1.67 -3.60
N GLN A 88 4.73 2.29 -4.68
CA GLN A 88 4.07 2.23 -6.00
C GLN A 88 4.08 0.80 -6.56
N PHE A 89 5.21 0.11 -6.47
CA PHE A 89 5.33 -1.29 -6.87
C PHE A 89 4.33 -2.19 -6.11
N ALA A 90 4.23 -2.03 -4.79
CA ALA A 90 3.34 -2.81 -3.96
C ALA A 90 1.86 -2.54 -4.28
N ARG A 91 1.50 -1.28 -4.52
CA ARG A 91 0.16 -0.90 -4.97
C ARG A 91 -0.21 -1.60 -6.29
N LEU A 92 0.69 -1.61 -7.27
CA LEU A 92 0.45 -2.27 -8.55
C LEU A 92 0.28 -3.78 -8.37
N THR A 93 1.13 -4.39 -7.55
CA THR A 93 1.09 -5.83 -7.25
C THR A 93 -0.21 -6.22 -6.54
N GLU A 94 -0.72 -5.41 -5.60
CA GLU A 94 -2.02 -5.64 -4.94
C GLU A 94 -3.20 -5.56 -5.94
N VAL A 95 -3.13 -4.64 -6.92
CA VAL A 95 -4.16 -4.49 -7.97
C VAL A 95 -4.16 -5.69 -8.92
N ASP A 96 -2.99 -6.16 -9.35
CA ASP A 96 -2.86 -7.31 -10.24
C ASP A 96 -3.24 -8.64 -9.55
N ALA A 97 -3.00 -8.74 -8.24
CA ALA A 97 -3.41 -9.90 -7.43
C ALA A 97 -4.91 -9.94 -7.13
N HIS A 98 -5.67 -8.89 -7.44
CA HIS A 98 -7.12 -8.90 -7.39
C HIS A 98 -7.65 -9.28 -8.78
N PRO A 99 -7.88 -10.58 -9.08
CA PRO A 99 -8.49 -10.95 -10.34
C PRO A 99 -9.87 -10.29 -10.37
N LYS A 100 -10.04 -9.31 -11.25
CA LYS A 100 -11.39 -9.01 -11.75
C LYS A 100 -11.97 -10.35 -12.16
N ASN A 101 -13.13 -10.69 -11.60
CA ASN A 101 -13.87 -11.92 -11.82
C ASN A 101 -14.36 -12.07 -13.28
N PHE A 102 -13.48 -11.90 -14.27
CA PHE A 102 -13.76 -12.11 -15.69
C PHE A 102 -14.18 -13.56 -15.98
N GLY A 103 -13.84 -14.50 -15.09
CA GLY A 103 -14.24 -15.90 -15.22
C GLY A 103 -15.70 -16.19 -14.82
N LEU A 104 -16.29 -15.42 -13.90
CA LEU A 104 -17.66 -15.68 -13.44
C LEU A 104 -18.73 -15.15 -14.40
N ASP A 105 -18.46 -14.02 -15.07
CA ASP A 105 -19.40 -13.44 -16.05
C ASP A 105 -19.57 -14.31 -17.31
N VAL A 106 -18.50 -14.98 -17.76
CA VAL A 106 -18.58 -15.88 -18.93
C VAL A 106 -19.33 -17.16 -18.60
N VAL A 107 -19.18 -17.70 -17.39
CA VAL A 107 -19.89 -18.92 -16.96
C VAL A 107 -21.39 -18.65 -16.80
N ASN A 108 -21.77 -17.51 -16.23
CA ASN A 108 -23.18 -17.09 -16.14
C ASN A 108 -23.82 -16.85 -17.52
N ALA A 109 -23.08 -16.31 -18.49
CA ALA A 109 -23.59 -16.09 -19.84
C ALA A 109 -23.90 -17.42 -20.58
N VAL A 110 -23.06 -18.45 -20.39
CA VAL A 110 -23.27 -19.78 -21.01
C VAL A 110 -24.43 -20.54 -20.35
N GLU A 111 -24.67 -20.33 -19.06
CA GLU A 111 -25.80 -20.94 -18.34
C GLU A 111 -27.15 -20.34 -18.76
N LEU A 112 -27.20 -19.02 -19.00
CA LEU A 112 -28.38 -18.33 -19.54
C LEU A 112 -28.73 -18.73 -20.97
N GLU A 113 -27.74 -19.03 -21.82
CA GLU A 113 -28.00 -19.50 -23.19
C GLU A 113 -28.55 -20.92 -23.24
N LYS A 114 -28.16 -21.81 -22.31
CA LYS A 114 -28.73 -23.16 -22.21
C LYS A 114 -30.20 -23.13 -21.79
N GLU A 115 -30.56 -22.29 -20.82
CA GLU A 115 -31.94 -22.13 -20.34
C GLU A 115 -32.88 -21.50 -21.39
N LEU A 116 -32.36 -20.65 -22.29
CA LEU A 116 -33.16 -20.03 -23.34
C LEU A 116 -33.45 -20.99 -24.52
N ASN A 117 -32.54 -21.93 -24.78
CA ASN A 117 -32.66 -22.87 -25.90
C ASN A 117 -33.52 -24.11 -25.59
N ASP A 118 -33.86 -24.37 -24.32
CA ASP A 118 -34.69 -25.49 -23.89
C ASP A 118 -36.20 -25.17 -23.78
N LYS A 119 -36.63 -23.95 -24.17
CA LYS A 119 -38.06 -23.59 -24.13
C LYS A 119 -38.84 -24.25 -25.29
N PRO A 120 -39.89 -25.05 -25.02
CA PRO A 120 -40.64 -25.72 -26.07
C PRO A 120 -41.41 -24.72 -26.94
N LYS A 121 -41.25 -24.88 -28.26
CA LYS A 121 -41.89 -24.06 -29.30
C LYS A 121 -43.42 -24.13 -29.18
N PRO A 122 -44.14 -22.99 -29.21
CA PRO A 122 -45.60 -23.01 -29.12
C PRO A 122 -46.18 -23.72 -30.34
N ARG A 123 -47.04 -24.72 -30.09
CA ARG A 123 -47.80 -25.41 -31.14
C ARG A 123 -48.88 -24.44 -31.65
N SER A 124 -48.82 -24.17 -32.96
CA SER A 124 -49.84 -23.48 -33.75
C SER A 124 -51.16 -24.25 -33.77
#